data_AF-A0A970DJU6-F1
#
_entry.id   AF-A0A970DJU6-F1
#
_cell.length_a   1.000
_cell.length_b   1.000
_cell.length_c   1.000
_cell.angle_alpha   90.00
_cell.angle_beta   90.00
_cell.angle_gamma   90.00
#
_symmetry.space_group_name_H-M   'P 1'
#
loop_
_entity.id
_entity.type
_entity.pdbx_description
1 polymer ?
#
loop_
_entity_poly.entity_id
_entity_poly.type
_entity_poly.pdbx_seq_one_letter_code
_entity_poly.pdbx_strand_id
1 'polypeptide(L)' 'MTPRPSRETNRYINISNVYTDPGYRGRGYMQALILHVCKLIQDAGKTPSLYVDVANPISSRVYKKVGFRSI' A
#
# COMPACT_ATOMS: atom_id res chain seq x y z
N MET A 1 5.74 -3.31 17.21
CA MET A 1 4.33 -2.91 16.99
C MET A 1 4.00 -3.25 15.54
N THR A 2 3.46 -4.44 15.27
CA THR A 2 3.15 -4.88 13.90
C THR A 2 1.87 -4.16 13.42
N PRO A 3 1.89 -3.48 12.27
CA PRO A 3 0.69 -2.87 11.72
C PRO A 3 -0.33 -3.98 11.45
N ARG A 4 -1.48 -3.94 12.14
CA ARG A 4 -2.55 -4.90 11.87
C ARG A 4 -3.22 -4.52 10.55
N PRO A 5 -3.26 -5.42 9.57
CA PRO A 5 -4.01 -5.17 8.36
C PRO A 5 -5.51 -5.14 8.65
N SER A 6 -6.22 -4.22 8.01
CA SER A 6 -7.66 -3.99 8.24
C SER A 6 -8.53 -5.13 7.71
N ARG A 7 -8.06 -5.82 6.66
CA ARG A 7 -8.69 -7.02 6.11
C ARG A 7 -7.62 -8.02 5.70
N GLU A 8 -7.69 -9.21 6.26
CA GLU A 8 -6.77 -10.30 6.00
C GLU A 8 -7.58 -11.53 5.56
N THR A 9 -7.12 -12.15 4.47
CA THR A 9 -7.64 -13.41 3.95
C THR A 9 -6.53 -14.46 4.04
N ASN A 10 -6.85 -15.73 3.74
CA ASN A 10 -5.85 -16.79 3.73
C ASN A 10 -4.70 -16.53 2.73
N ARG A 11 -4.97 -15.82 1.62
CA ARG A 11 -3.99 -15.53 0.56
C ARG A 11 -3.54 -14.07 0.48
N TYR A 12 -4.31 -13.14 1.04
CA TYR A 12 -4.11 -11.71 0.81
C TYR A 12 -4.13 -10.93 2.11
N ILE A 13 -3.34 -9.86 2.16
CA ILE A 13 -3.43 -8.85 3.20
C ILE A 13 -3.75 -7.51 2.54
N ASN A 14 -4.83 -6.86 2.97
CA ASN A 14 -5.20 -5.55 2.48
C ASN A 14 -4.47 -4.43 3.24
N ILE A 15 -3.81 -3.57 2.47
CA ILE A 15 -3.20 -2.34 2.93
C ILE A 15 -4.25 -1.23 2.81
N SER A 16 -4.66 -0.67 3.94
CA SER A 16 -5.59 0.47 4.01
C SER A 16 -4.99 1.60 4.85
N ASN A 17 -5.69 2.74 4.88
CA ASN A 17 -5.33 3.93 5.68
C ASN A 17 -3.92 4.48 5.39
N VAL A 18 -3.46 4.35 4.15
CA VAL A 18 -2.20 4.97 3.73
C VAL A 18 -2.45 6.44 3.45
N TYR A 19 -1.90 7.29 4.31
CA TYR A 19 -1.99 8.74 4.18
C TYR A 19 -0.60 9.36 4.27
N THR A 20 -0.36 10.34 3.41
CA THR A 20 0.82 11.21 3.49
C THR A 20 0.32 12.64 3.53
N ASP A 21 0.73 13.34 4.59
CA ASP A 21 0.44 14.75 4.80
C ASP A 21 0.83 15.57 3.54
N PRO A 22 -0.03 16.50 3.05
CA PRO A 22 0.21 17.28 1.85
C PRO A 22 1.57 17.98 1.82
N GLY A 23 2.06 18.51 2.94
CA GLY A 23 3.33 19.22 3.05
C GLY A 23 4.56 18.31 2.87
N TYR A 24 4.37 17.00 2.96
CA TYR A 24 5.41 15.98 2.84
C TYR A 24 5.26 15.11 1.58
N ARG A 25 4.30 15.43 0.69
CA ARG A 25 4.15 14.75 -0.60
C ARG A 25 5.33 15.07 -1.52
N GLY A 26 5.55 14.22 -2.52
CA GLY A 26 6.66 14.37 -3.49
C GLY A 26 8.04 13.94 -2.98
N ARG A 27 8.17 13.54 -1.72
CA ARG A 27 9.44 13.10 -1.11
C ARG A 27 9.67 11.58 -1.10
N GLY A 28 8.76 10.80 -1.69
CA GLY A 28 8.88 9.34 -1.76
C GLY A 28 8.49 8.57 -0.49
N TYR A 29 8.04 9.23 0.58
CA TYR A 29 7.66 8.56 1.83
C TYR A 29 6.58 7.49 1.66
N MET A 30 5.53 7.79 0.90
CA MET A 30 4.47 6.82 0.61
C MET A 30 5.03 5.56 -0.06
N GLN A 31 5.98 5.74 -0.98
CA GLN A 31 6.61 4.64 -1.71
C GLN A 31 7.45 3.76 -0.77
N ALA A 32 8.27 4.37 0.08
CA ALA A 32 9.08 3.65 1.06
C ALA A 32 8.20 2.89 2.07
N LEU A 33 7.14 3.51 2.57
CA LEU A 33 6.19 2.90 3.49
C LEU A 33 5.50 1.68 2.84
N ILE A 34 4.97 1.83 1.63
CA ILE A 34 4.30 0.74 0.91
C ILE A 34 5.28 -0.40 0.67
N LEU A 35 6.50 -0.13 0.20
CA LEU A 35 7.50 -1.17 -0.05
C LEU A 35 7.84 -1.95 1.22
N HIS A 36 7.98 -1.26 2.34
CA HIS A 36 8.23 -1.89 3.63
C HIS A 36 7.06 -2.79 4.07
N VAL A 37 5.82 -2.29 3.97
CA VAL A 37 4.62 -3.06 4.31
C VAL A 37 4.42 -4.26 3.38
N CYS A 38 4.63 -4.08 2.07
CA CYS A 38 4.58 -5.18 1.11
C CYS A 38 5.60 -6.27 1.44
N LYS A 39 6.80 -5.91 1.91
CA LYS A 39 7.81 -6.88 2.34
C LYS A 39 7.32 -7.67 3.55
N LEU A 40 6.80 -6.99 4.58
CA LEU A 40 6.25 -7.67 5.77
C LEU A 40 5.12 -8.65 5.43
N ILE A 41 4.25 -8.28 4.48
CA ILE A 41 3.14 -9.14 4.03
C ILE A 41 3.66 -10.37 3.28
N GLN A 42 4.66 -10.18 2.42
CA GLN A 42 5.30 -11.28 1.69
C GLN A 42 6.08 -12.21 2.62
N ASP A 43 6.79 -11.65 3.61
CA ASP A 43 7.50 -12.42 4.64
C ASP A 43 6.51 -13.26 5.49
N ALA A 44 5.25 -12.81 5.60
CA ALA A 44 4.15 -13.57 6.19
C ALA A 44 3.51 -14.60 5.24
N GLY A 45 4.06 -14.81 4.04
CA GLY A 45 3.56 -15.75 3.04
C GLY A 45 2.27 -15.32 2.34
N LYS A 46 1.95 -14.02 2.36
CA LYS A 46 0.71 -13.47 1.79
C LYS A 46 0.97 -12.46 0.70
N THR A 47 -0.04 -12.20 -0.11
CA THR A 47 0.03 -11.24 -1.20
C THR A 47 -0.55 -9.89 -0.75
N PRO A 48 0.20 -8.78 -0.87
CA PRO A 48 -0.33 -7.46 -0.55
C PRO A 48 -1.39 -7.04 -1.58
N SER A 49 -2.52 -6.53 -1.10
CA SER A 49 -3.60 -5.96 -1.90
C SER A 49 -3.99 -4.59 -1.35
N LEU A 50 -4.60 -3.74 -2.16
CA LEU A 50 -5.13 -2.45 -1.70
C LEU A 50 -6.32 -2.04 -2.55
N TYR A 51 -7.19 -1.24 -1.96
CA TYR A 51 -8.22 -0.52 -2.69
C TYR A 51 -7.80 0.94 -2.78
N VAL A 52 -7.82 1.48 -4.00
CA VAL A 52 -7.58 2.90 -4.25
C VAL A 52 -8.83 3.48 -4.86
N ASP A 53 -9.24 4.63 -4.35
CA ASP A 53 -10.25 5.43 -5.02
C ASP A 53 -9.67 5.96 -6.33
N VAL A 54 -10.28 5.56 -7.45
CA VAL A 54 -9.86 5.93 -8.80
C VAL A 54 -9.98 7.43 -9.03
N ALA A 55 -10.84 8.13 -8.27
CA ALA A 55 -10.97 9.57 -8.28
C ALA A 55 -9.76 10.29 -7.67
N ASN A 56 -8.83 9.57 -7.02
CA ASN A 56 -7.57 10.12 -6.50
C ASN A 56 -6.38 9.78 -7.44
N PRO A 57 -6.03 10.68 -8.38
CA PRO A 57 -4.99 10.42 -9.38
C PRO A 57 -3.57 10.35 -8.79
N ILE A 58 -3.33 10.98 -7.63
CA ILE A 58 -2.02 10.98 -6.97
C ILE A 58 -1.71 9.59 -6.43
N SER A 59 -2.65 9.02 -5.67
CA SER A 59 -2.52 7.67 -5.09
C SER A 59 -2.40 6.61 -6.17
N SER A 60 -3.23 6.70 -7.21
CA SER A 60 -3.23 5.75 -8.33
C SER A 60 -1.88 5.69 -9.06
N ARG A 61 -1.20 6.82 -9.24
CA ARG A 61 0.12 6.86 -9.90
C ARG A 61 1.22 6.23 -9.04
N VAL A 62 1.17 6.42 -7.72
CA VAL A 62 2.16 5.84 -6.80
C VAL A 62 2.05 4.31 -6.77
N TYR A 63 0.84 3.76 -6.67
CA TYR A 63 0.65 2.31 -6.63
C TYR A 63 1.12 1.61 -7.91
N LYS A 64 0.83 2.20 -9.09
CA LYS A 64 1.37 1.70 -10.36
C LYS A 64 2.89 1.70 -10.39
N LYS A 65 3.55 2.75 -9.88
CA LYS A 65 5.02 2.83 -9.79
C LYS A 65 5.62 1.81 -8.83
N VAL A 66 4.89 1.41 -7.80
CA VAL A 66 5.33 0.37 -6.85
C VAL A 66 5.16 -1.05 -7.45
N GLY A 67 4.42 -1.19 -8.54
CA GLY A 67 4.22 -2.48 -9.23
C GLY A 67 2.87 -3.13 -8.95
N PHE A 68 1.94 -2.43 -8.28
CA PHE A 68 0.56 -2.89 -8.17
C PHE A 68 -0.11 -2.86 -9.55
N ARG A 69 -0.79 -3.97 -9.87
CA ARG A 69 -1.61 -4.08 -11.08
C ARG A 69 -3.07 -3.92 -10.69
N SER A 70 -3.79 -3.10 -11.45
CA SER A 70 -5.25 -3.06 -11.38
C SER A 70 -5.79 -4.39 -11.90
N ILE A 71 -6.55 -5.08 -11.06
CA ILE A 71 -7.31 -6.30 -11.38
C ILE A 71 -8.80 -5.99 -11.31
#